data_AF-A0A3B3Z958-F1
#
_entry.id   AF-A0A3B3Z958-F1
#
_cell.length_a   1.000
_cell.length_b   1.000
_cell.length_c   1.000
_cell.angle_alpha   90.00
_cell.angle_beta   90.00
_cell.angle_gamma   90.00
#
_symmetry.space_group_name_H-M   'P 1'
#
loop_
_entity.id
_entity.type
_entity.pdbx_description
1 polymer ?
#
loop_
_entity_poly.entity_id
_entity_poly.type
_entity_poly.pdbx_seq_one_letter_code
_entity_poly.pdbx_strand_id
1 'polypeptide(L)'
;MGPFSVVFTFLLTASLAYYVYTPFPDGVEEPWKLMLLDATFRTAAKFQRLGFGHYIRSIRRFREVLLESDAGEDFVPGVKVSDVTFSGVPVRVYEASGGQGGLRRGLLYFHGGGWALGRASSYDKLTRIVSAELDAVVVSVDYRLYPEVQFPEPYLDCLAAAKHFLSAEVLSRYSVDPERVGVSGDSAGGNLAAAVAQEVHTRCS
;
A
#
# COMPACT_ATOMS: atom_id res chain seq x y z
N MET A 1 -34.07 -16.46 29.13
CA MET A 1 -33.71 -16.96 27.78
C MET A 1 -34.38 -18.31 27.59
N GLY A 2 -35.21 -18.47 26.55
CA GLY A 2 -35.88 -19.75 26.28
C GLY A 2 -34.93 -20.81 25.69
N PRO A 3 -35.25 -22.11 25.78
CA PRO A 3 -34.40 -23.21 25.29
C PRO A 3 -34.06 -23.07 23.80
N PHE A 4 -34.97 -22.54 22.99
CA PHE A 4 -34.73 -22.22 21.58
C PHE A 4 -33.60 -21.19 21.37
N SER A 5 -33.54 -20.17 22.24
CA SER A 5 -32.51 -19.13 22.17
C SER A 5 -31.12 -19.69 22.52
N VAL A 6 -31.05 -20.69 23.40
CA VAL A 6 -29.77 -21.33 23.78
C VAL A 6 -29.25 -22.20 22.63
N VAL A 7 -30.13 -23.01 22.03
CA VAL A 7 -29.77 -23.87 20.88
C VAL A 7 -29.34 -23.04 19.68
N PHE A 8 -30.06 -21.95 19.37
CA PHE A 8 -29.72 -21.06 18.27
C PHE A 8 -28.34 -20.41 18.44
N THR A 9 -28.06 -19.85 19.61
CA THR A 9 -26.75 -19.24 19.89
C THR A 9 -25.61 -20.24 19.79
N PHE A 10 -25.82 -21.47 20.29
CA PHE A 10 -24.83 -22.53 20.19
C PHE A 10 -24.51 -22.89 18.72
N LEU A 11 -25.54 -23.13 17.90
CA LEU A 11 -25.37 -23.47 16.49
C LEU A 11 -24.70 -22.34 15.70
N LEU A 12 -25.08 -21.08 15.97
CA LEU A 12 -24.46 -19.91 15.34
C LEU A 12 -22.96 -19.83 15.68
N THR A 13 -22.63 -20.01 16.95
CA THR A 13 -21.25 -19.95 17.45
C THR A 13 -20.40 -21.09 16.88
N ALA A 14 -20.93 -22.31 16.87
CA ALA A 14 -20.27 -23.47 16.29
C ALA A 14 -20.04 -23.30 14.79
N SER A 15 -21.01 -22.75 14.06
CA SER A 15 -20.89 -22.47 12.62
C SER A 15 -19.85 -21.38 12.35
N LEU A 16 -19.80 -20.32 13.17
CA LEU A 16 -18.78 -19.27 13.06
C LEU A 16 -17.38 -19.82 13.37
N ALA A 17 -17.24 -20.60 14.44
CA ALA A 17 -15.97 -21.23 14.81
C ALA A 17 -15.47 -22.17 13.71
N TYR A 18 -16.36 -22.99 13.14
CA TYR A 18 -16.03 -23.85 12.00
C TYR A 18 -15.62 -23.04 10.77
N TYR A 19 -16.31 -21.93 10.49
CA TYR A 19 -15.99 -21.08 9.35
C TYR A 19 -14.66 -20.33 9.49
N VAL A 20 -14.27 -19.96 10.72
CA VAL A 20 -12.95 -19.37 10.99
C VAL A 20 -11.86 -20.44 10.96
N TYR A 21 -12.19 -21.68 11.31
CA TYR A 21 -11.21 -22.75 11.41
C TYR A 21 -10.62 -23.17 10.05
N THR A 22 -9.33 -22.90 9.88
CA THR A 22 -8.49 -23.45 8.80
C THR A 22 -7.23 -24.04 9.45
N PRO A 23 -6.93 -25.35 9.29
CA PRO A 23 -5.76 -25.95 9.91
C PRO A 23 -4.46 -25.38 9.29
N PHE A 24 -3.56 -24.89 10.13
CA PHE A 24 -2.23 -24.41 9.75
C PHE A 24 -1.14 -25.37 10.26
N PRO A 25 0.03 -25.45 9.61
CA PRO A 25 1.16 -26.26 10.07
C PRO A 25 1.63 -25.87 11.47
N ASP A 26 2.14 -26.86 12.22
CA ASP A 26 2.78 -26.62 13.51
C ASP A 26 4.06 -25.78 13.30
N GLY A 27 4.13 -24.62 13.96
CA GLY A 27 5.24 -23.66 13.83
C GLY A 27 4.82 -22.20 13.65
N VAL A 28 3.53 -21.92 13.46
CA VAL A 28 3.00 -20.55 13.51
C VAL A 28 2.72 -20.18 14.96
N GLU A 29 3.30 -19.08 15.46
CA GLU A 29 3.09 -18.62 16.85
C GLU A 29 1.62 -18.25 17.13
N GLU A 30 0.94 -17.61 16.17
CA GLU A 30 -0.43 -17.10 16.33
C GLU A 30 -1.37 -17.52 15.18
N PRO A 31 -1.66 -18.83 15.03
CA PRO A 31 -2.43 -19.35 13.89
C PRO A 31 -3.85 -18.79 13.83
N TRP A 32 -4.45 -18.48 14.99
CA TRP A 32 -5.79 -17.91 15.06
C TRP A 32 -5.92 -16.54 14.38
N LYS A 33 -4.85 -15.71 14.37
CA LYS A 33 -4.84 -14.43 13.66
C LYS A 33 -4.89 -14.64 12.14
N LEU A 34 -4.12 -15.60 11.64
CA LEU A 34 -4.12 -15.97 10.22
C LEU A 34 -5.46 -16.59 9.81
N MET A 35 -6.06 -17.41 10.68
CA MET A 35 -7.39 -17.99 10.47
C MET A 35 -8.48 -16.91 10.39
N LEU A 36 -8.43 -15.90 11.27
CA LEU A 36 -9.36 -14.77 11.23
C LEU A 36 -9.17 -13.91 9.96
N LEU A 37 -7.91 -13.70 9.56
CA LEU A 37 -7.57 -12.99 8.33
C LEU A 37 -8.06 -13.75 7.07
N ASP A 38 -7.81 -15.05 6.99
CA ASP A 38 -8.31 -15.93 5.92
C ASP A 38 -9.84 -15.94 5.86
N ALA A 39 -10.51 -16.11 7.01
CA ALA A 39 -11.96 -16.04 7.10
C ALA A 39 -12.52 -14.69 6.59
N THR A 40 -11.80 -13.60 6.85
CA THR A 40 -12.13 -12.27 6.32
C THR A 40 -12.02 -12.26 4.79
N PHE A 41 -10.91 -12.73 4.21
CA PHE A 41 -10.72 -12.83 2.75
C PHE A 41 -11.71 -13.78 2.05
N ARG A 42 -12.14 -14.87 2.71
CA ARG A 42 -13.18 -15.76 2.17
C ARG A 42 -14.56 -15.12 2.16
N THR A 43 -14.90 -14.39 3.22
CA THR A 43 -16.20 -13.72 3.35
C THR A 43 -16.33 -12.60 2.34
N ALA A 44 -15.27 -11.80 2.27
CA ALA A 44 -14.98 -10.83 1.24
C ALA A 44 -15.31 -11.32 -0.18
N ALA A 45 -14.67 -12.41 -0.61
CA ALA A 45 -14.86 -12.98 -1.94
C ALA A 45 -16.31 -13.44 -2.20
N LYS A 46 -17.02 -13.92 -1.17
CA LYS A 46 -18.42 -14.34 -1.29
C LYS A 46 -19.39 -13.15 -1.40
N PHE A 47 -19.07 -12.01 -0.78
CA PHE A 47 -19.91 -10.81 -0.83
C PHE A 47 -20.10 -10.31 -2.28
N GLN A 48 -19.09 -10.46 -3.13
CA GLN A 48 -19.16 -10.18 -4.57
C GLN A 48 -20.23 -11.03 -5.29
N ARG A 49 -20.39 -12.30 -4.90
CA ARG A 49 -21.34 -13.22 -5.54
C ARG A 49 -22.81 -12.91 -5.22
N LEU A 50 -23.08 -12.12 -4.18
CA LEU A 50 -24.44 -11.79 -3.73
C LEU A 50 -25.02 -10.53 -4.39
N GLY A 51 -24.28 -9.86 -5.27
CA GLY A 51 -24.83 -8.79 -6.13
C GLY A 51 -24.95 -7.40 -5.51
N PHE A 52 -24.40 -7.15 -4.31
CA PHE A 52 -24.45 -5.87 -3.60
C PHE A 52 -23.49 -4.77 -4.18
N GLY A 53 -23.23 -4.79 -5.49
CA GLY A 53 -22.28 -3.89 -6.15
C GLY A 53 -20.85 -4.45 -6.23
N HIS A 54 -19.93 -3.67 -6.79
CA HIS A 54 -18.53 -4.11 -6.93
C HIS A 54 -17.87 -4.16 -5.56
N TYR A 55 -17.62 -5.37 -5.05
CA TYR A 55 -17.15 -5.65 -3.69
C TYR A 55 -15.95 -4.80 -3.26
N ILE A 56 -15.01 -4.50 -4.17
CA ILE A 56 -13.86 -3.63 -3.86
C ILE A 56 -14.30 -2.23 -3.44
N ARG A 57 -15.31 -1.65 -4.09
CA ARG A 57 -15.82 -0.32 -3.71
C ARG A 57 -16.41 -0.34 -2.30
N SER A 58 -17.09 -1.42 -1.93
CA SER A 58 -17.60 -1.62 -0.57
C SER A 58 -16.47 -1.79 0.45
N ILE A 59 -15.39 -2.53 0.13
CA ILE A 59 -14.21 -2.63 0.99
C ILE A 59 -13.55 -1.27 1.19
N ARG A 60 -13.33 -0.52 0.10
CA ARG A 60 -12.68 0.80 0.18
C ARG A 60 -13.44 1.70 1.14
N ARG A 61 -14.77 1.76 0.99
CA ARG A 61 -15.62 2.55 1.88
C ARG A 61 -15.62 2.04 3.32
N PHE A 62 -15.64 0.73 3.52
CA PHE A 62 -15.53 0.13 4.85
C PHE A 62 -14.17 0.44 5.50
N ARG A 63 -13.08 0.38 4.74
CA ARG A 63 -11.72 0.68 5.19
C ARG A 63 -11.55 2.17 5.54
N GLU A 64 -12.04 3.07 4.70
CA GLU A 64 -12.08 4.51 4.98
C GLU A 64 -12.84 4.81 6.28
N VAL A 65 -13.89 4.03 6.61
CA VAL A 65 -14.71 4.25 7.82
C VAL A 65 -14.16 3.55 9.07
N LEU A 66 -13.60 2.34 8.96
CA LEU A 66 -13.19 1.52 10.13
C LEU A 66 -11.69 1.42 10.39
N LEU A 67 -10.85 1.60 9.38
CA LEU A 67 -9.41 1.35 9.48
C LEU A 67 -8.57 2.62 9.24
N GLU A 68 -9.14 3.64 8.62
CA GLU A 68 -8.57 5.00 8.61
C GLU A 68 -9.09 5.84 9.79
N SER A 69 -9.37 5.19 10.94
CA SER A 69 -9.41 5.89 12.22
C SER A 69 -7.97 6.15 12.65
N ASP A 70 -7.56 7.41 12.51
CA ASP A 70 -6.26 7.95 12.87
C ASP A 70 -5.06 7.27 12.17
N ALA A 71 -4.83 7.66 10.92
CA ALA A 71 -3.50 8.17 10.60
C ALA A 71 -3.30 9.44 11.44
N GLY A 72 -3.11 9.25 12.75
CA GLY A 72 -2.75 10.32 13.65
C GLY A 72 -1.57 11.04 13.03
N GLU A 73 -1.60 12.36 13.10
CA GLU A 73 -0.45 13.21 12.84
C GLU A 73 0.67 12.87 13.85
N ASP A 74 1.25 11.68 13.75
CA ASP A 74 2.51 11.36 14.36
C ASP A 74 3.55 12.14 13.54
N PHE A 75 3.68 13.40 13.91
CA PHE A 75 4.62 14.34 13.36
C PHE A 75 6.01 13.72 13.47
N VAL A 76 6.54 13.25 12.35
CA VAL A 76 7.97 12.95 12.23
C VAL A 76 8.66 14.28 11.98
N PRO A 77 9.35 14.86 12.98
CA PRO A 77 9.98 16.17 12.83
C PRO A 77 11.01 16.12 11.71
N GLY A 78 11.11 17.22 10.96
CA GLY A 78 12.15 17.38 9.94
C GLY A 78 11.89 16.59 8.65
N VAL A 79 10.65 16.24 8.32
CA VAL A 79 10.28 15.76 6.98
C VAL A 79 9.29 16.72 6.34
N LYS A 80 9.72 17.42 5.28
CA LYS A 80 8.86 18.24 4.44
C LYS A 80 8.09 17.36 3.47
N VAL A 81 6.79 17.59 3.34
CA VAL A 81 5.91 16.81 2.45
C VAL A 81 5.25 17.73 1.44
N SER A 82 5.20 17.28 0.18
CA SER A 82 4.54 18.00 -0.90
C SER A 82 3.83 17.04 -1.84
N ASP A 83 2.63 17.41 -2.27
CA ASP A 83 1.87 16.70 -3.30
C ASP A 83 2.16 17.36 -4.65
N VAL A 84 2.64 16.57 -5.62
CA VAL A 84 2.98 17.02 -6.97
C VAL A 84 2.51 15.98 -8.00
N THR A 85 2.75 16.24 -9.28
CA THR A 85 2.36 15.35 -10.37
C THR A 85 3.55 15.03 -11.25
N PHE A 86 3.83 13.75 -11.46
CA PHE A 86 4.89 13.24 -12.32
C PHE A 86 4.26 12.57 -13.54
N SER A 87 4.41 13.17 -14.73
CA SER A 87 3.84 12.67 -15.99
C SER A 87 2.33 12.39 -15.91
N GLY A 88 1.57 13.24 -15.21
CA GLY A 88 0.13 13.07 -15.01
C GLY A 88 -0.25 12.14 -13.84
N VAL A 89 0.72 11.50 -13.19
CA VAL A 89 0.49 10.63 -12.02
C VAL A 89 0.67 11.42 -10.73
N PRO A 90 -0.33 11.46 -9.82
CA PRO A 90 -0.15 12.09 -8.52
C PRO A 90 0.90 11.37 -7.70
N VAL A 91 1.80 12.14 -7.09
CA VAL A 91 2.83 11.62 -6.19
C VAL A 91 2.95 12.50 -4.96
N ARG A 92 3.30 11.89 -3.84
CA ARG A 92 3.66 12.59 -2.61
C ARG A 92 5.15 12.47 -2.37
N VAL A 93 5.84 13.60 -2.25
CA VAL A 93 7.28 13.68 -2.06
C VAL A 93 7.59 14.04 -0.61
N TYR A 94 8.47 13.25 0.01
CA TYR A 94 8.95 13.40 1.38
C TYR A 94 10.44 13.77 1.31
N GLU A 95 10.80 14.89 1.91
CA GLU A 95 12.16 15.41 1.95
C GLU A 95 12.60 15.53 3.41
N ALA A 96 13.50 14.67 3.86
CA ALA A 96 14.14 14.83 5.17
C ALA A 96 15.06 16.07 5.18
N SER A 97 14.98 16.85 6.25
CA SER A 97 15.72 18.09 6.49
C SER A 97 17.19 17.85 6.92
N GLY A 98 17.65 16.59 6.94
CA GLY A 98 18.96 16.19 7.45
C GLY A 98 20.13 16.35 6.46
N GLY A 99 19.85 16.55 5.17
CA GLY A 99 20.88 16.58 4.13
C GLY A 99 21.84 17.77 4.26
N GLN A 100 23.08 17.51 4.66
CA GLN A 100 24.18 18.48 4.66
C GLN A 100 24.58 18.84 3.22
N GLY A 101 23.90 19.79 2.58
CA GLY A 101 24.39 20.56 1.43
C GLY A 101 24.83 19.79 0.17
N GLY A 102 24.46 18.51 0.02
CA GLY A 102 24.91 17.63 -1.07
C GLY A 102 23.80 16.78 -1.69
N LEU A 103 24.18 15.92 -2.63
CA LEU A 103 23.23 15.00 -3.28
C LEU A 103 22.71 13.94 -2.28
N ARG A 104 21.41 13.69 -2.33
CA ARG A 104 20.62 12.84 -1.43
C ARG A 104 20.26 11.51 -2.10
N ARG A 105 19.96 10.49 -1.30
CA ARG A 105 19.39 9.23 -1.82
C ARG A 105 17.98 9.48 -2.33
N GLY A 106 17.58 8.75 -3.38
CA GLY A 106 16.21 8.74 -3.89
C GLY A 106 15.53 7.40 -3.63
N LEU A 107 14.24 7.41 -3.30
CA LEU A 107 13.46 6.17 -3.16
C LEU A 107 12.06 6.35 -3.76
N LEU A 108 11.73 5.55 -4.77
CA LEU A 108 10.34 5.40 -5.21
C LEU A 108 9.63 4.38 -4.31
N TYR A 109 8.44 4.72 -3.82
CA TYR A 109 7.62 3.84 -3.01
C TYR A 109 6.26 3.60 -3.68
N PHE A 110 5.89 2.33 -3.81
CA PHE A 110 4.58 1.92 -4.30
C PHE A 110 3.81 1.23 -3.18
N HIS A 111 2.65 1.78 -2.83
CA HIS A 111 1.85 1.24 -1.74
C HIS A 111 1.25 -0.13 -2.10
N GLY A 112 0.99 -0.96 -1.10
CA GLY A 112 0.26 -2.22 -1.23
C GLY A 112 -1.25 -2.06 -1.35
N GLY A 113 -1.98 -3.16 -1.24
CA GLY A 113 -3.46 -3.17 -1.30
C GLY A 113 -4.07 -3.92 -2.50
N GLY A 114 -3.36 -4.90 -3.06
CA GLY A 114 -3.91 -5.76 -4.10
C GLY A 114 -4.28 -5.02 -5.40
N TRP A 115 -3.59 -3.92 -5.71
CA TRP A 115 -3.89 -2.99 -6.81
C TRP A 115 -5.30 -2.37 -6.75
N ALA A 116 -5.98 -2.52 -5.63
CA ALA A 116 -7.39 -2.22 -5.48
C ALA A 116 -7.69 -1.35 -4.26
N LEU A 117 -6.75 -1.26 -3.33
CA LEU A 117 -6.84 -0.54 -2.06
C LEU A 117 -5.56 0.27 -1.86
N GLY A 118 -5.59 1.23 -0.94
CA GLY A 118 -4.44 2.06 -0.64
C GLY A 118 -4.50 3.43 -1.29
N ARG A 119 -3.70 4.35 -0.75
CA ARG A 119 -3.34 5.64 -1.30
C ARG A 119 -1.96 6.00 -0.78
N ALA A 120 -1.26 6.90 -1.45
CA ALA A 120 -0.01 7.46 -0.95
C ALA A 120 -0.15 8.03 0.47
N SER A 121 -1.30 8.65 0.79
CA SER A 121 -1.61 9.19 2.12
C SER A 121 -1.84 8.14 3.20
N SER A 122 -2.35 6.95 2.85
CA SER A 122 -2.53 5.87 3.85
C SER A 122 -1.18 5.32 4.36
N TYR A 123 -0.08 5.61 3.65
CA TYR A 123 1.28 5.18 3.98
C TYR A 123 2.14 6.33 4.53
N ASP A 124 1.56 7.50 4.79
CA ASP A 124 2.27 8.75 5.09
C ASP A 124 3.28 8.60 6.25
N LYS A 125 2.85 8.02 7.37
CA LYS A 125 3.71 7.74 8.53
C LYS A 125 4.90 6.86 8.18
N LEU A 126 4.67 5.75 7.46
CA LEU A 126 5.75 4.84 7.04
C LEU A 126 6.74 5.58 6.14
N THR A 127 6.26 6.31 5.13
CA THR A 127 7.12 7.02 4.19
C THR A 127 7.89 8.17 4.83
N ARG A 128 7.33 8.84 5.85
CA ARG A 128 8.07 9.81 6.66
C ARG A 128 9.20 9.17 7.46
N ILE A 129 8.92 8.06 8.13
CA ILE A 129 9.95 7.30 8.89
C ILE A 129 11.07 6.88 7.94
N VAL A 130 10.72 6.28 6.80
CA VAL A 130 11.70 5.84 5.80
C VAL A 130 12.51 7.01 5.27
N SER A 131 11.88 8.15 4.96
CA SER A 131 12.59 9.36 4.50
C SER A 131 13.58 9.86 5.55
N ALA A 132 13.17 9.91 6.83
CA ALA A 132 14.01 10.37 7.93
C ALA A 132 15.16 9.41 8.23
N GLU A 133 14.90 8.10 8.32
CA GLU A 133 15.90 7.09 8.68
C GLU A 133 16.95 6.88 7.57
N LEU A 134 16.55 6.98 6.30
CA LEU A 134 17.46 6.80 5.16
C LEU A 134 18.15 8.11 4.71
N ASP A 135 17.74 9.25 5.28
CA ASP A 135 18.08 10.59 4.79
C ASP A 135 17.89 10.67 3.26
N ALA A 136 16.67 10.35 2.83
CA ALA A 136 16.33 10.15 1.43
C ALA A 136 15.11 10.98 1.01
N VAL A 137 15.09 11.38 -0.26
CA VAL A 137 13.90 11.88 -0.93
C VAL A 137 13.05 10.69 -1.32
N VAL A 138 11.90 10.53 -0.66
CA VAL A 138 10.96 9.44 -0.94
C VAL A 138 9.81 9.96 -1.79
N VAL A 139 9.51 9.28 -2.89
CA VAL A 139 8.38 9.59 -3.79
C VAL A 139 7.39 8.45 -3.70
N SER A 140 6.28 8.68 -3.00
CA SER A 140 5.17 7.73 -2.90
C SER A 140 4.19 7.96 -4.04
N VAL A 141 3.98 6.96 -4.89
CA VAL A 141 3.15 7.08 -6.09
C VAL A 141 1.71 6.66 -5.81
N ASP A 142 0.77 7.54 -6.13
CA ASP A 142 -0.68 7.29 -5.99
C ASP A 142 -1.24 6.77 -7.32
N TYR A 143 -0.87 5.53 -7.65
CA TYR A 143 -1.22 4.89 -8.92
C TYR A 143 -2.72 4.54 -8.98
N ARG A 144 -3.29 4.52 -10.20
CA ARG A 144 -4.72 4.22 -10.38
C ARG A 144 -5.02 2.78 -9.97
N LEU A 145 -6.22 2.56 -9.42
CA LEU A 145 -6.59 1.29 -8.79
C LEU A 145 -7.73 0.59 -9.52
N TYR A 146 -7.77 -0.73 -9.36
CA TYR A 146 -8.93 -1.56 -9.71
C TYR A 146 -10.09 -1.30 -8.74
N PRO A 147 -11.34 -1.11 -9.20
CA PRO A 147 -11.84 -1.44 -10.54
C PRO A 147 -11.89 -0.32 -11.57
N GLU A 148 -11.47 0.89 -11.23
CA GLU A 148 -11.52 2.04 -12.14
C GLU A 148 -10.59 1.85 -13.33
N VAL A 149 -9.45 1.20 -13.10
CA VAL A 149 -8.55 0.74 -14.15
C VAL A 149 -8.21 -0.74 -13.98
N GLN A 150 -7.78 -1.38 -15.06
CA GLN A 150 -7.30 -2.76 -15.05
C GLN A 150 -5.81 -2.80 -15.35
N PHE A 151 -5.14 -3.90 -15.00
CA PHE A 151 -3.79 -4.14 -15.47
C PHE A 151 -3.73 -4.00 -17.02
N PRO A 152 -2.75 -3.29 -17.60
CA PRO A 152 -1.50 -2.82 -16.99
C PRO A 152 -1.49 -1.37 -16.47
N GLU A 153 -2.62 -0.67 -16.40
CA GLU A 153 -2.65 0.78 -16.07
C GLU A 153 -1.94 1.16 -14.75
N PRO A 154 -2.12 0.44 -13.62
CA PRO A 154 -1.40 0.76 -12.38
C PRO A 154 0.12 0.67 -12.55
N TYR A 155 0.58 -0.32 -13.33
CA TYR A 155 1.99 -0.51 -13.64
C TYR A 155 2.53 0.60 -14.53
N LEU A 156 1.76 1.03 -15.54
CA LEU A 156 2.14 2.14 -16.42
C LEU A 156 2.25 3.46 -15.65
N ASP A 157 1.37 3.70 -14.67
CA ASP A 157 1.47 4.88 -13.79
C ASP A 157 2.78 4.86 -12.98
N CYS A 158 3.08 3.74 -12.33
CA CYS A 158 4.34 3.57 -11.57
C CYS A 158 5.57 3.74 -12.46
N LEU A 159 5.56 3.18 -13.67
CA LEU A 159 6.66 3.30 -14.63
C LEU A 159 6.81 4.74 -15.13
N ALA A 160 5.71 5.44 -15.41
CA ALA A 160 5.72 6.83 -15.86
C ALA A 160 6.25 7.76 -14.76
N ALA A 161 5.78 7.58 -13.52
CA ALA A 161 6.28 8.31 -12.36
C ALA A 161 7.76 8.04 -12.11
N ALA A 162 8.20 6.78 -12.23
CA ALA A 162 9.61 6.41 -12.07
C ALA A 162 10.53 7.07 -13.10
N LYS A 163 10.15 7.04 -14.38
CA LYS A 163 10.90 7.71 -15.45
C LYS A 163 10.97 9.22 -15.25
N HIS A 164 9.88 9.83 -14.81
CA HIS A 164 9.86 11.27 -14.52
C HIS A 164 10.74 11.59 -13.31
N PHE A 165 10.72 10.76 -12.25
CA PHE A 165 11.58 10.94 -11.08
C PHE A 165 13.07 10.90 -11.44
N LEU A 166 13.45 10.02 -12.37
CA LEU A 166 14.82 9.90 -12.88
C LEU A 166 15.20 10.96 -13.92
N SER A 167 14.31 11.89 -14.27
CA SER A 167 14.64 12.98 -15.18
C SER A 167 15.64 13.96 -14.54
N ALA A 168 16.52 14.54 -15.36
CA ALA A 168 17.53 15.50 -14.87
C ALA A 168 16.90 16.70 -14.13
N GLU A 169 15.72 17.14 -14.53
CA GLU A 169 14.97 18.22 -13.88
C GLU A 169 14.60 17.83 -12.44
N VAL A 170 13.98 16.66 -12.25
CA VAL A 170 13.53 16.22 -10.92
C VAL A 170 14.71 15.85 -10.03
N LEU A 171 15.72 15.16 -10.56
CA LEU A 171 16.95 14.85 -9.83
C LEU A 171 17.63 16.13 -9.33
N SER A 172 17.75 17.17 -10.18
CA SER A 172 18.31 18.46 -9.77
C SER A 172 17.45 19.17 -8.72
N ARG A 173 16.13 19.24 -8.96
CA ARG A 173 15.17 19.91 -8.08
C ARG A 173 15.20 19.40 -6.64
N TYR A 174 15.30 18.08 -6.46
CA TYR A 174 15.35 17.46 -5.14
C TYR A 174 16.77 17.16 -4.67
N SER A 175 17.78 17.49 -5.49
CA SER A 175 19.19 17.17 -5.26
C SER A 175 19.38 15.68 -5.00
N VAL A 176 18.78 14.82 -5.82
CA VAL A 176 18.91 13.36 -5.73
C VAL A 176 20.12 12.91 -6.56
N ASP A 177 20.94 12.05 -5.97
CA ASP A 177 22.05 11.39 -6.65
C ASP A 177 21.50 10.28 -7.59
N PRO A 178 21.69 10.38 -8.92
CA PRO A 178 21.21 9.36 -9.86
C PRO A 178 21.80 7.96 -9.58
N GLU A 179 22.99 7.88 -9.00
CA GLU A 179 23.65 6.60 -8.68
C GLU A 179 23.12 5.97 -7.38
N ARG A 180 22.21 6.65 -6.67
CA ARG A 180 21.70 6.23 -5.35
C ARG A 180 20.18 6.29 -5.29
N VAL A 181 19.53 5.80 -6.34
CA VAL A 181 18.08 5.66 -6.43
C VAL A 181 17.66 4.21 -6.20
N GLY A 182 16.74 4.00 -5.26
CA GLY A 182 16.07 2.72 -5.02
C GLY A 182 14.59 2.74 -5.39
N VAL A 183 13.99 1.56 -5.41
CA VAL A 183 12.53 1.36 -5.50
C VAL A 183 12.08 0.36 -4.44
N SER A 184 10.92 0.60 -3.84
CA SER A 184 10.37 -0.20 -2.75
C SER A 184 8.84 -0.24 -2.81
N GLY A 185 8.25 -1.19 -2.11
CA GLY A 185 6.81 -1.34 -1.95
C GLY A 185 6.45 -2.60 -1.17
N ASP A 186 5.25 -2.62 -0.59
CA ASP A 186 4.72 -3.78 0.15
C ASP A 186 3.65 -4.52 -0.67
N SER A 187 3.56 -5.84 -0.52
CA SER A 187 2.51 -6.65 -1.16
C SER A 187 2.41 -6.39 -2.68
N ALA A 188 1.26 -5.91 -3.17
CA ALA A 188 1.05 -5.51 -4.56
C ALA A 188 2.02 -4.39 -5.02
N GLY A 189 2.38 -3.47 -4.14
CA GLY A 189 3.38 -2.44 -4.39
C GLY A 189 4.78 -3.01 -4.55
N GLY A 190 5.11 -4.08 -3.81
CA GLY A 190 6.37 -4.82 -3.98
C GLY A 190 6.45 -5.53 -5.34
N ASN A 191 5.33 -6.07 -5.82
CA ASN A 191 5.24 -6.58 -7.19
C ASN A 191 5.51 -5.48 -8.25
N LEU A 192 4.88 -4.31 -8.10
CA LEU A 192 5.11 -3.16 -8.98
C LEU A 192 6.57 -2.68 -8.92
N ALA A 193 7.16 -2.65 -7.72
CA ALA A 193 8.54 -2.25 -7.50
C ALA A 193 9.52 -3.14 -8.26
N ALA A 194 9.34 -4.45 -8.15
CA ALA A 194 10.15 -5.43 -8.88
C ALA A 194 10.00 -5.27 -10.41
N ALA A 195 8.78 -5.11 -10.90
CA ALA A 195 8.52 -4.95 -12.35
C ALA A 195 9.10 -3.65 -12.91
N VAL A 196 8.97 -2.53 -12.19
CA VAL A 196 9.53 -1.24 -12.60
C VAL A 196 11.06 -1.26 -12.56
N ALA A 197 11.66 -1.86 -11.53
CA ALA A 197 13.12 -2.00 -11.44
C ALA A 197 13.70 -2.71 -12.67
N GLN A 198 13.09 -3.83 -13.06
CA GLN A 198 13.51 -4.58 -14.24
C GLN A 198 13.40 -3.75 -15.52
N GLU A 199 12.25 -3.12 -15.75
CA GLU A 199 12.00 -2.33 -16.96
C GLU A 199 12.93 -1.11 -17.08
N VAL A 200 13.18 -0.41 -15.98
CA VAL A 200 14.10 0.74 -15.97
C VAL A 200 15.53 0.28 -16.23
N HIS A 201 15.97 -0.82 -15.62
CA HIS A 201 17.31 -1.36 -15.83
C HIS A 201 17.57 -1.79 -17.28
N THR A 202 16.62 -2.50 -17.91
CA THR A 202 16.77 -3.00 -19.28
C THR A 202 16.90 -1.88 -20.31
N ARG A 203 16.34 -0.69 -20.06
CA ARG A 203 16.42 0.44 -21.01
C ARG A 203 17.63 1.36 -20.81
N CYS A 204 18.38 1.17 -19.73
CA CYS A 204 19.63 1.90 -19.48
C CYS A 204 20.88 1.09 -19.88
N SER A 205 20.70 -0.19 -20.27
CA SER A 205 21.75 -1.09 -20.75
C SER A 205 21.82 -1.06 -22.27
#